data_AF-A0A536V5M4-F1
#
_entry.id   AF-A0A536V5M4-F1
#
_cell.length_a   1.000
_cell.length_b   1.000
_cell.length_c   1.000
_cell.angle_alpha   90.00
_cell.angle_beta   90.00
_cell.angle_gamma   90.00
#
_symmetry.space_group_name_H-M   'P 1'
#
loop_
_entity.id
_entity.type
_entity.pdbx_description
1 polymer ?
#
loop_
_entity_poly.entity_id
_entity_poly.type
_entity_poly.pdbx_seq_one_letter_code
_entity_poly.pdbx_strand_id
1 'polypeptide(L)'
;MRLVYTNGEGRSERVEEVDAGGGLRVAALGYGPIRPYSPSLKLLDFPLVGGKVWRQTVPTIRPDLQLKDAIVIFGQVQGRTPVTVPAGNFDTVAVYRILQLDDGEFWRSRTTRRDQVRYAAEVKGVVREDRDAEYRETPSGPDMAVIRTENTTTELVAFTPGR
;
A
#
# COMPACT_ATOMS: atom_id res chain seq x y z
N MET A 1 11.55 -3.38 11.38
CA MET A 1 10.50 -2.77 12.21
C MET A 1 9.23 -3.63 12.10
N ARG A 2 8.49 -3.85 13.18
CA ARG A 2 7.22 -4.59 13.18
C ARG A 2 6.08 -3.63 13.50
N LEU A 3 5.11 -3.51 12.59
CA LEU A 3 3.90 -2.71 12.78
C LEU A 3 2.74 -3.64 13.13
N VAL A 4 1.95 -3.28 14.15
CA VAL A 4 0.76 -4.01 14.56
C VAL A 4 -0.42 -3.05 14.52
N TYR A 5 -1.40 -3.36 13.69
CA TYR A 5 -2.64 -2.60 13.59
C TYR A 5 -3.70 -3.29 14.46
N THR A 6 -4.40 -2.51 15.27
CA THR A 6 -5.48 -2.99 16.13
C THR A 6 -6.79 -2.35 15.73
N ASN A 7 -7.89 -3.12 15.81
CA ASN A 7 -9.22 -2.59 15.57
C ASN A 7 -9.72 -1.76 16.77
N GLY A 8 -10.92 -1.18 16.67
CA GLY A 8 -11.53 -0.39 17.77
C GLY A 8 -11.78 -1.17 19.08
N GLU A 9 -11.63 -2.49 19.06
CA GLU A 9 -11.73 -3.39 20.23
C GLU A 9 -10.35 -3.78 20.79
N GLY A 10 -9.25 -3.24 20.25
CA GLY A 10 -7.88 -3.53 20.68
C GLY A 10 -7.33 -4.88 20.22
N ARG A 11 -8.00 -5.59 19.31
CA ARG A 11 -7.52 -6.87 18.75
C ARG A 11 -6.56 -6.63 17.60
N SER A 12 -5.44 -7.36 17.59
CA SER A 12 -4.47 -7.37 16.49
C SER A 12 -5.12 -7.86 15.20
N GLU A 13 -5.25 -6.98 14.21
CA GLU A 13 -5.88 -7.26 12.92
C GLU A 13 -4.85 -7.57 11.84
N ARG A 14 -3.69 -6.89 11.90
CA ARG A 14 -2.66 -6.99 10.85
C ARG A 14 -1.27 -6.79 11.44
N VAL A 15 -0.33 -7.59 10.96
CA VAL A 15 1.10 -7.46 11.27
C VAL A 15 1.87 -7.22 9.98
N GLU A 16 2.74 -6.22 9.99
CA GLU A 16 3.67 -5.95 8.89
C GLU A 16 5.11 -5.95 9.39
N GLU A 17 6.00 -6.52 8.60
CA GLU A 17 7.44 -6.44 8.82
C GLU A 17 8.08 -5.57 7.75
N VAL A 18 8.86 -4.59 8.19
CA VAL A 18 9.57 -3.63 7.36
C VAL A 18 11.08 -3.84 7.52
N ASP A 19 11.81 -3.87 6.41
CA ASP A 19 13.26 -3.94 6.40
C ASP A 19 13.93 -2.61 6.78
N ALA A 20 15.27 -2.60 6.83
CA ALA A 20 16.05 -1.42 7.20
C ALA A 20 15.94 -0.26 6.18
N GLY A 21 15.56 -0.55 4.93
CA GLY A 21 15.36 0.43 3.87
C GLY A 21 13.92 0.95 3.76
N GLY A 22 13.02 0.52 4.65
CA GLY A 22 11.60 0.90 4.60
C GLY A 22 10.74 0.04 3.66
N GLY A 23 11.30 -1.05 3.12
CA GLY A 23 10.58 -2.00 2.28
C GLY A 23 9.75 -2.98 3.11
N LEU A 24 8.53 -3.29 2.66
CA LEU A 24 7.70 -4.35 3.25
C LEU A 24 8.30 -5.72 2.95
N ARG A 25 8.70 -6.42 4.00
CA ARG A 25 9.20 -7.80 3.94
C ARG A 25 8.09 -8.82 4.10
N VAL A 26 7.13 -8.56 4.99
CA VAL A 26 5.99 -9.45 5.26
C VAL A 26 4.76 -8.60 5.46
N ALA A 27 3.71 -8.81 4.66
CA ALA A 27 2.43 -8.13 4.83
C ALA A 27 1.30 -8.86 4.10
N ALA A 28 0.06 -8.50 4.42
CA ALA A 28 -1.09 -8.74 3.57
C ALA A 28 -1.31 -7.53 2.65
N LEU A 29 -1.46 -7.75 1.34
CA LEU A 29 -1.90 -6.70 0.41
C LEU A 29 -3.34 -6.99 -0.04
N GLY A 30 -4.20 -5.97 0.05
CA GLY A 30 -5.65 -6.14 -0.10
C GLY A 30 -6.21 -7.08 0.97
N TYR A 31 -7.13 -7.96 0.56
CA TYR A 31 -7.72 -9.02 1.39
C TYR A 31 -6.94 -10.35 1.35
N GLY A 32 -5.74 -10.35 0.77
CA GLY A 32 -4.91 -11.56 0.66
C GLY A 32 -4.26 -11.97 1.98
N PRO A 33 -3.73 -13.21 2.07
CA PRO A 33 -3.03 -13.66 3.26
C PRO A 33 -1.71 -12.90 3.45
N ILE A 34 -1.25 -12.84 4.71
CA ILE A 34 0.09 -12.36 5.05
C ILE A 34 1.12 -13.26 4.37
N ARG A 35 2.05 -12.66 3.61
CA ARG A 35 3.11 -13.40 2.91
C ARG A 35 4.43 -12.63 2.87
N PRO A 36 5.57 -13.34 2.74
CA PRO A 36 6.86 -12.71 2.55
C PRO A 36 7.03 -12.18 1.13
N TYR A 37 7.83 -11.11 0.99
CA TYR A 37 8.25 -10.52 -0.27
C TYR A 37 9.77 -10.56 -0.38
N SER A 38 10.27 -11.09 -1.51
CA SER A 38 11.69 -11.15 -1.82
C SER A 38 11.91 -10.79 -3.30
N PRO A 39 12.47 -9.60 -3.61
CA PRO A 39 12.96 -8.59 -2.67
C PRO A 39 11.83 -7.91 -1.88
N SER A 40 12.18 -7.22 -0.79
CA SER A 40 11.21 -6.41 -0.03
C SER A 40 10.50 -5.42 -0.94
N LEU A 41 9.23 -5.20 -0.66
CA LEU A 41 8.31 -4.43 -1.47
C LEU A 41 8.36 -2.95 -1.09
N LYS A 42 8.81 -2.10 -2.03
CA LYS A 42 9.07 -0.67 -1.82
C LYS A 42 7.80 0.16 -1.92
N LEU A 43 7.04 0.19 -0.83
CA LEU A 43 5.87 1.08 -0.68
C LEU A 43 6.22 2.56 -0.58
N LEU A 44 7.41 2.86 -0.05
CA LEU A 44 8.05 4.17 -0.01
C LEU A 44 9.52 3.94 -0.37
N ASP A 45 10.04 4.64 -1.39
CA ASP A 45 11.45 4.53 -1.79
C ASP A 45 12.21 5.75 -1.29
N PHE A 46 12.79 5.66 -0.09
CA PHE A 46 13.57 6.74 0.50
C PHE A 46 14.87 7.02 -0.30
N PRO A 47 15.39 8.26 -0.28
CA PRO A 47 14.77 9.47 0.27
C PRO A 47 13.56 9.94 -0.56
N LEU A 48 12.55 10.52 0.10
CA LEU A 48 11.33 11.04 -0.54
C LEU A 48 11.53 12.46 -1.06
N VAL A 49 12.40 12.61 -2.07
CA VAL A 49 12.68 13.90 -2.72
C VAL A 49 11.60 14.20 -3.76
N GLY A 50 11.05 15.42 -3.77
CA GLY A 50 10.02 15.84 -4.74
C GLY A 50 10.43 15.55 -6.18
N GLY A 51 9.50 14.99 -6.97
CA GLY A 51 9.73 14.58 -8.36
C GLY A 51 10.35 13.19 -8.53
N LYS A 52 10.84 12.56 -7.46
CA LYS A 52 11.39 11.19 -7.52
C LYS A 52 10.30 10.21 -7.96
N VAL A 53 10.63 9.36 -8.92
CA VAL A 53 9.80 8.22 -9.35
C VAL A 53 10.52 6.91 -9.13
N TRP A 54 9.77 5.84 -8.91
CA TRP A 54 10.33 4.49 -8.88
C TRP A 54 9.36 3.47 -9.47
N ARG A 55 9.92 2.36 -9.94
CA ARG A 55 9.18 1.18 -10.34
C ARG A 55 9.86 -0.06 -9.78
N GLN A 56 9.08 -1.00 -9.26
CA GLN A 56 9.56 -2.29 -8.80
C GLN A 56 8.62 -3.39 -9.29
N THR A 57 9.20 -4.51 -9.72
CA THR A 57 8.48 -5.76 -9.95
C THR A 57 8.98 -6.75 -8.92
N VAL A 58 8.08 -7.27 -8.08
CA VAL A 58 8.40 -8.25 -7.04
C VAL A 58 7.78 -9.58 -7.45
N PRO A 59 8.57 -10.61 -7.77
CA PRO A 59 8.03 -11.93 -8.10
C PRO A 59 7.31 -12.50 -6.87
N THR A 60 6.19 -13.17 -7.13
CA THR A 60 5.38 -13.82 -6.10
C THR A 60 5.01 -15.23 -6.53
N ILE A 61 4.59 -16.03 -5.56
CA ILE A 61 3.94 -17.32 -5.78
C ILE A 61 2.54 -17.18 -5.21
N ARG A 62 1.55 -17.42 -6.07
CA ARG A 62 0.14 -17.42 -5.68
C ARG A 62 -0.12 -18.53 -4.66
N PRO A 63 -0.65 -18.23 -3.46
CA PRO A 63 -0.81 -19.24 -2.41
C PRO A 63 -1.75 -20.39 -2.80
N ASP A 64 -2.77 -20.09 -3.60
CA ASP A 64 -3.86 -20.98 -3.99
C ASP A 64 -3.50 -21.91 -5.16
N LEU A 65 -2.84 -21.37 -6.19
CA LEU A 65 -2.51 -22.11 -7.42
C LEU A 65 -1.03 -22.52 -7.51
N GLN A 66 -0.18 -22.06 -6.59
CA GLN A 66 1.28 -22.23 -6.63
C GLN A 66 1.91 -21.73 -7.94
N LEU A 67 1.22 -20.81 -8.63
CA LEU A 67 1.68 -20.22 -9.88
C LEU A 67 2.60 -19.04 -9.62
N LYS A 68 3.63 -18.91 -10.46
CA LYS A 68 4.49 -17.74 -10.48
C LYS A 68 3.73 -16.55 -11.04
N ASP A 69 3.80 -15.44 -10.32
CA ASP A 69 3.31 -14.15 -10.78
C ASP A 69 4.24 -13.04 -10.23
N ALA A 70 3.80 -11.79 -10.25
CA ALA A 70 4.50 -10.65 -9.73
C ALA A 70 3.54 -9.55 -9.31
N ILE A 71 3.95 -8.80 -8.30
CA ILE A 71 3.37 -7.51 -7.94
C ILE A 71 4.20 -6.42 -8.61
N VAL A 72 3.52 -5.48 -9.27
CA VAL A 72 4.16 -4.31 -9.87
C VAL A 72 3.79 -3.08 -9.08
N ILE A 73 4.79 -2.28 -8.73
CA ILE A 73 4.62 -1.02 -8.03
C ILE A 73 5.23 0.08 -8.86
N PHE A 74 4.47 1.15 -9.02
CA PHE A 74 4.96 2.44 -9.49
C PHE A 74 4.69 3.47 -8.40
N GLY A 75 5.64 4.35 -8.14
CA GLY A 75 5.47 5.44 -7.19
C GLY A 75 6.10 6.74 -7.67
N GLN A 76 5.53 7.85 -7.20
CA GLN A 76 5.97 9.20 -7.46
C GLN A 76 5.86 10.04 -6.19
N VAL A 77 6.94 10.71 -5.83
CA VAL A 77 6.95 11.73 -4.78
C VAL A 77 6.46 13.04 -5.40
N GLN A 78 5.30 13.52 -4.94
CA GLN A 78 4.66 14.73 -5.47
C GLN A 78 5.23 16.01 -4.83
N GLY A 79 5.85 15.91 -3.65
CA GLY A 79 6.48 17.03 -2.95
C GLY A 79 5.82 17.33 -1.61
N ARG A 80 6.12 18.50 -1.04
CA ARG A 80 5.56 18.91 0.26
C ARG A 80 4.07 19.20 0.12
N THR A 81 3.28 18.70 1.06
CA THR A 81 1.83 18.91 1.13
C THR A 81 1.42 18.80 2.59
N PRO A 82 1.14 19.91 3.28
CA PRO A 82 0.69 19.84 4.66
C PRO A 82 -0.68 19.13 4.73
N VAL A 83 -0.94 18.47 5.86
CA VAL A 83 -2.22 17.77 6.09
C VAL A 83 -2.67 17.94 7.54
N THR A 84 -3.98 17.99 7.72
CA THR A 84 -4.65 17.96 9.02
C THR A 84 -5.31 16.60 9.19
N VAL A 85 -5.05 15.94 10.31
CA VAL A 85 -5.63 14.66 10.73
C VAL A 85 -6.04 14.78 12.20
N PRO A 86 -6.77 13.82 12.81
CA PRO A 86 -7.19 13.95 14.21
C PRO A 86 -6.02 14.11 15.19
N ALA A 87 -4.84 13.56 14.89
CA ALA A 87 -3.64 13.76 15.71
C ALA A 87 -3.02 15.17 15.62
N GLY A 88 -3.47 16.03 14.71
CA GLY A 88 -2.98 17.39 14.54
C GLY A 88 -2.60 17.75 13.09
N ASN A 89 -1.81 18.80 12.95
CA ASN A 89 -1.31 19.30 11.67
C ASN A 89 0.13 18.84 11.45
N PHE A 90 0.42 18.34 10.25
CA PHE A 90 1.76 17.85 9.91
C PHE A 90 2.25 18.44 8.59
N ASP A 91 3.53 18.82 8.53
CA ASP A 91 4.24 19.03 7.25
C ASP A 91 4.59 17.65 6.68
N THR A 92 4.01 17.31 5.53
CA THR A 92 4.15 15.97 4.94
C THR A 92 4.72 16.03 3.55
N VAL A 93 5.25 14.90 3.10
CA VAL A 93 5.54 14.65 1.70
C VAL A 93 4.43 13.78 1.12
N ALA A 94 3.79 14.28 0.07
CA ALA A 94 2.80 13.54 -0.70
C ALA A 94 3.49 12.55 -1.64
N VAL A 95 2.97 11.32 -1.64
CA VAL A 95 3.40 10.24 -2.51
C VAL A 95 2.17 9.65 -3.17
N TYR A 96 2.19 9.53 -4.50
CA TYR A 96 1.20 8.77 -5.24
C TYR A 96 1.82 7.46 -5.69
N ARG A 97 1.12 6.35 -5.50
CA ARG A 97 1.58 5.04 -5.97
C ARG A 97 0.46 4.19 -6.53
N ILE A 98 0.82 3.35 -7.49
CA ILE A 98 -0.05 2.37 -8.13
C ILE A 98 0.54 0.99 -7.91
N LEU A 99 -0.26 0.08 -7.39
CA LEU A 99 0.07 -1.32 -7.21
C LEU A 99 -0.80 -2.16 -8.14
N GLN A 100 -0.18 -3.04 -8.93
CA GLN A 100 -0.87 -4.13 -9.60
C GLN A 100 -0.57 -5.40 -8.83
N LEU A 101 -1.62 -6.02 -8.29
CA LEU A 101 -1.50 -7.24 -7.48
C LEU A 101 -1.33 -8.47 -8.38
N ASP A 102 -1.02 -9.59 -7.75
CA ASP A 102 -0.75 -10.91 -8.33
C ASP A 102 -1.98 -11.83 -8.31
N ASP A 103 -3.17 -11.25 -8.46
CA ASP A 103 -4.46 -11.92 -8.28
C ASP A 103 -5.30 -11.99 -9.56
N GLY A 104 -4.68 -11.80 -10.72
CA GLY A 104 -5.38 -11.91 -12.00
C GLY A 104 -5.88 -13.33 -12.27
N GLU A 105 -7.03 -13.45 -12.92
CA GLU A 105 -7.65 -14.73 -13.30
C GLU A 105 -8.04 -14.73 -14.78
N PHE A 106 -8.44 -15.88 -15.32
CA PHE A 106 -8.91 -15.95 -16.71
C PHE A 106 -10.15 -15.06 -16.96
N TRP A 107 -10.95 -14.80 -15.93
CA TRP A 107 -12.18 -14.01 -15.98
C TRP A 107 -12.03 -12.58 -15.44
N ARG A 108 -10.85 -12.20 -14.91
CA ARG A 108 -10.61 -10.83 -14.41
C ARG A 108 -9.17 -10.37 -14.52
N SER A 109 -8.98 -9.07 -14.70
CA SER A 109 -7.67 -8.44 -14.57
C SER A 109 -7.12 -8.57 -13.15
N ARG A 110 -5.80 -8.33 -13.03
CA ARG A 110 -5.17 -8.03 -11.73
C ARG A 110 -5.88 -6.84 -11.07
N THR A 111 -5.98 -6.87 -9.75
CA THR A 111 -6.42 -5.73 -8.97
C THR A 111 -5.39 -4.61 -9.11
N THR A 112 -5.86 -3.43 -9.50
CA THR A 112 -5.08 -2.19 -9.49
C THR A 112 -5.50 -1.37 -8.29
N ARG A 113 -4.56 -1.10 -7.39
CA ARG A 113 -4.76 -0.22 -6.24
C ARG A 113 -3.98 1.07 -6.40
N ARG A 114 -4.63 2.20 -6.18
CA ARG A 114 -4.07 3.55 -6.22
C ARG A 114 -4.08 4.09 -4.80
N ASP A 115 -2.90 4.48 -4.33
CA ASP A 115 -2.73 5.02 -2.98
C ASP A 115 -2.25 6.48 -3.07
N GLN A 116 -2.90 7.37 -2.32
CA GLN A 116 -2.35 8.68 -1.97
C GLN A 116 -1.85 8.65 -0.53
N VAL A 117 -0.54 8.78 -0.37
CA VAL A 117 0.14 8.67 0.92
C VAL A 117 0.62 10.06 1.35
N ARG A 118 0.46 10.36 2.64
CA ARG A 118 1.02 11.54 3.31
C ARG A 118 1.99 11.06 4.38
N TYR A 119 3.29 11.24 4.13
CA TYR A 119 4.35 10.83 5.05
C TYR A 119 4.88 12.04 5.82
N ALA A 120 4.87 11.98 7.16
CA ALA A 120 5.46 13.00 8.01
C ALA A 120 6.77 12.51 8.64
N ALA A 121 7.85 13.26 8.45
CA ALA A 121 9.15 12.93 8.99
C ALA A 121 9.18 12.99 10.53
N GLU A 122 8.42 13.92 11.13
CA GLU A 122 8.31 14.11 12.58
C GLU A 122 7.86 12.83 13.30
N VAL A 123 6.87 12.12 12.74
CA VAL A 123 6.37 10.84 13.29
C VAL A 123 7.04 9.61 12.65
N LYS A 124 7.95 9.84 11.70
CA LYS A 124 8.65 8.80 10.91
C LYS A 124 7.69 7.81 10.25
N GLY A 125 6.54 8.29 9.79
CA GLY A 125 5.43 7.43 9.38
C GLY A 125 4.41 8.10 8.48
N VAL A 126 3.48 7.28 7.98
CA VAL A 126 2.33 7.73 7.22
C VAL A 126 1.29 8.26 8.19
N VAL A 127 0.87 9.52 7.99
CA VAL A 127 -0.15 10.17 8.82
C VAL A 127 -1.53 10.13 8.19
N ARG A 128 -1.59 9.99 6.86
CA ARG A 128 -2.82 9.78 6.11
C ARG A 128 -2.55 8.93 4.88
N GLU A 129 -3.46 8.02 4.58
CA GLU A 129 -3.42 7.20 3.38
C GLU A 129 -4.83 7.00 2.83
N ASP A 130 -5.05 7.44 1.59
CA ASP A 130 -6.28 7.16 0.84
C ASP A 130 -5.98 6.02 -0.15
N ARG A 131 -6.80 4.97 -0.15
CA ARG A 131 -6.67 3.80 -1.02
C ARG A 131 -7.92 3.59 -1.85
N ASP A 132 -7.69 3.25 -3.10
CA ASP A 132 -8.75 2.92 -4.06
C ASP A 132 -8.32 1.72 -4.91
N ALA A 133 -9.07 0.62 -4.83
CA ALA A 133 -8.76 -0.61 -5.56
C ALA A 133 -9.90 -1.03 -6.48
N GLU A 134 -9.54 -1.48 -7.67
CA GLU A 134 -10.48 -2.01 -8.67
C GLU A 134 -9.86 -3.16 -9.48
N TYR A 135 -10.70 -4.02 -10.03
CA TYR A 135 -10.34 -4.89 -11.15
C TYR A 135 -11.38 -4.76 -12.25
N ARG A 136 -11.06 -5.28 -13.43
CA ARG A 136 -11.97 -5.36 -14.58
C ARG A 136 -12.28 -6.81 -14.87
N GLU A 137 -13.55 -7.13 -15.09
CA GLU A 137 -13.92 -8.45 -15.58
C GLU A 137 -13.51 -8.55 -17.06
N THR A 138 -12.88 -9.68 -17.41
CA THR A 138 -12.54 -10.00 -18.79
C THR A 138 -13.76 -10.66 -19.42
N PRO A 139 -14.32 -10.17 -20.54
CA PRO A 139 -15.57 -10.72 -21.03
C PRO A 139 -15.39 -12.04 -21.77
N SER A 140 -16.49 -12.78 -21.84
CA SER A 140 -16.92 -13.45 -23.08
C SER A 140 -18.06 -12.68 -23.81
N GLY A 141 -18.38 -11.43 -23.42
CA GLY A 141 -19.51 -10.63 -23.94
C GLY A 141 -19.30 -9.09 -23.97
N PRO A 142 -20.34 -8.29 -24.32
CA PRO A 142 -20.19 -6.86 -24.65
C PRO A 142 -20.03 -5.91 -23.45
N ASP A 143 -20.34 -6.33 -22.22
CA ASP A 143 -20.32 -5.47 -21.04
C ASP A 143 -19.09 -5.76 -20.16
N MET A 144 -18.09 -4.88 -20.21
CA MET A 144 -16.96 -4.88 -19.26
C MET A 144 -17.36 -4.19 -17.95
N ALA A 145 -17.48 -4.95 -16.87
CA ALA A 145 -17.69 -4.39 -15.53
C ALA A 145 -16.36 -3.97 -14.88
N VAL A 146 -16.33 -2.76 -14.32
CA VAL A 146 -15.29 -2.33 -13.37
C VAL A 146 -15.79 -2.60 -11.97
N ILE A 147 -15.10 -3.47 -11.23
CA ILE A 147 -15.47 -3.85 -9.88
C ILE A 147 -14.53 -3.16 -8.90
N ARG A 148 -15.07 -2.28 -8.06
CA ARG A 148 -14.34 -1.62 -6.99
C ARG A 148 -14.27 -2.55 -5.77
N THR A 149 -13.08 -2.78 -5.26
CA THR A 149 -12.83 -3.71 -4.16
C THR A 149 -12.40 -3.01 -2.87
N GLU A 150 -11.89 -1.79 -2.95
CA GLU A 150 -11.48 -1.00 -1.78
C GLU A 150 -11.77 0.48 -2.02
N ASN A 151 -12.29 1.17 -1.00
CA ASN A 151 -12.25 2.62 -0.89
C ASN A 151 -12.11 2.98 0.58
N THR A 152 -10.89 3.30 1.00
CA THR A 152 -10.56 3.43 2.42
C THR A 152 -9.66 4.64 2.64
N THR A 153 -9.91 5.36 3.73
CA THR A 153 -9.01 6.40 4.24
C THR A 153 -8.56 5.99 5.64
N THR A 154 -7.25 5.99 5.86
CA THR A 154 -6.63 5.80 7.17
C THR A 154 -5.97 7.08 7.61
N GLU A 155 -6.20 7.50 8.85
CA GLU A 155 -5.60 8.71 9.43
C GLU A 155 -4.98 8.43 10.79
N LEU A 156 -3.90 9.15 11.11
CA LEU A 156 -3.28 9.12 12.42
C LEU A 156 -4.19 9.82 13.42
N VAL A 157 -4.65 9.06 14.42
CA VAL A 157 -5.58 9.55 15.44
C VAL A 157 -4.86 10.17 16.64
N ALA A 158 -3.72 9.61 17.04
CA ALA A 158 -2.89 10.14 18.12
C ALA A 158 -1.42 9.76 17.90
N PHE A 159 -0.51 10.62 18.35
CA PHE A 159 0.92 10.33 18.37
C PHE A 159 1.55 10.98 19.60
N THR A 160 2.28 10.17 20.36
CA THR A 160 3.13 10.64 21.46
C THR A 160 4.57 10.41 21.04
N PRO A 161 5.38 11.46 20.84
CA PRO A 161 6.81 11.30 20.59
C PRO A 161 7.45 10.49 21.71
N GLY A 162 8.32 9.55 21.35
CA GLY A 162 9.12 8.82 22.34
C GLY A 162 10.07 9.79 23.07
N ARG A 163 10.23 9.58 24.38
CA ARG A 163 11.31 10.17 25.20
C ARG A 163 12.69 9.89 24.61
#